data_AF-I9QAL3-F1
#
_entry.id   AF-I9QAL3-F1
#
_cell.length_a   1.000
_cell.length_b   1.000
_cell.length_c   1.000
_cell.angle_alpha   90.00
_cell.angle_beta   90.00
_cell.angle_gamma   90.00
#
_symmetry.space_group_name_H-M   'P 1'
#
loop_
_entity.id
_entity.type
_entity.pdbx_description
1 polymer ?
#
loop_
_entity_poly.entity_id
_entity_poly.type
_entity_poly.pdbx_seq_one_letter_code
_entity_poly.pdbx_strand_id
1 'polypeptide(L)'
;METKKIQIDNDLCSKCGKCVKACLKNVLSQKSKKADIRIWNITQCDSCGACIKVCRRKALEIEGISLSKKPFSEQVKRKGLAFSLILFPMMLLAGFLMHPHLEQMKMIFTAQDLVERFHYNSYYHIGHLIVMFSVPFIMVSMIGIMNNLQSSGKLWGFWGCIIGVFGAFILAVDKGALCLVLSAFDTLPEADFIKISPFLQVIVDKAGLLKVCYLLPLLPIGAVIQGIGLIKEKRIKRWQGILMIAGLLLLNNPDIELISTIGTLLMCFGYFPIGIRALHNTL
;
A
#
# COMPACT_ATOMS: atom_id res chain seq x y z
N MET A 1 36.50 25.54 6.92
CA MET A 1 35.94 25.07 5.64
C MET A 1 36.54 23.71 5.35
N GLU A 2 35.79 22.63 5.56
CA GLU A 2 36.27 21.29 5.20
C GLU A 2 36.30 21.14 3.68
N THR A 3 37.49 20.95 3.13
CA THR A 3 37.69 20.66 1.71
C THR A 3 37.12 19.27 1.43
N LYS A 4 35.95 19.19 0.79
CA LYS A 4 35.42 17.93 0.24
C LYS A 4 36.48 17.31 -0.66
N LYS A 5 37.06 16.15 -0.30
CA LYS A 5 38.00 15.42 -1.15
C LYS A 5 37.28 14.29 -1.87
N ILE A 6 37.38 14.31 -3.20
CA ILE A 6 37.09 13.16 -4.06
C ILE A 6 38.44 12.45 -4.28
N GLN A 7 38.51 11.16 -4.01
CA GLN A 7 39.70 10.34 -4.25
C GLN A 7 39.42 9.34 -5.38
N ILE A 8 40.40 9.15 -6.25
CA ILE A 8 40.36 8.20 -7.37
C ILE A 8 41.53 7.25 -7.19
N ASP A 9 41.23 5.97 -7.01
CA ASP A 9 42.22 4.90 -7.02
C ASP A 9 42.56 4.57 -8.48
N ASN A 10 43.76 4.95 -8.92
CA ASN A 10 44.21 4.74 -10.30
C ASN A 10 44.52 3.27 -10.62
N ASP A 11 44.78 2.44 -9.62
CA ASP A 11 45.07 1.01 -9.80
C ASP A 11 43.78 0.22 -10.04
N LEU A 12 42.68 0.63 -9.39
CA LEU A 12 41.36 0.05 -9.64
C LEU A 12 40.65 0.64 -10.87
N CYS A 13 40.98 1.89 -11.24
CA CYS A 13 40.28 2.63 -12.28
C CYS A 13 40.56 2.08 -13.69
N SER A 14 39.52 1.52 -14.33
CA SER A 14 39.62 1.03 -15.71
C SER A 14 39.54 2.14 -16.78
N LYS A 15 39.59 3.43 -16.38
CA LYS A 15 39.53 4.61 -17.26
C LYS A 15 38.36 4.59 -18.26
N CYS A 16 37.22 4.02 -17.86
CA CYS A 16 36.05 3.81 -18.75
C CYS A 16 35.17 5.05 -18.98
N GLY A 17 35.37 6.13 -18.21
CA GLY A 17 34.67 7.40 -18.38
C GLY A 17 33.20 7.43 -17.94
N LYS A 18 32.65 6.34 -17.38
CA LYS A 18 31.24 6.30 -16.93
C LYS A 18 30.92 7.32 -15.84
N CYS A 19 31.84 7.53 -14.90
CA CYS A 19 31.68 8.52 -13.83
C CYS A 19 31.68 9.97 -14.33
N VAL A 20 32.43 10.27 -15.40
CA VAL A 20 32.41 11.57 -16.09
C VAL A 20 31.02 11.83 -16.67
N LYS A 21 30.46 10.86 -17.40
CA LYS A 21 29.11 10.95 -17.98
C LYS A 21 28.00 11.06 -16.92
N ALA A 22 28.19 10.43 -15.77
CA ALA A 22 27.22 10.45 -14.68
C ALA A 22 27.23 11.75 -13.86
N CYS A 23 28.28 12.56 -13.98
CA CYS A 23 28.42 13.79 -13.21
C CYS A 23 27.75 14.97 -13.93
N LEU A 24 26.50 15.28 -13.56
CA LEU A 24 25.76 16.42 -14.14
C LEU A 24 26.40 17.80 -13.85
N LYS A 25 27.28 17.86 -12.85
CA LYS A 25 28.03 19.06 -12.47
C LYS A 25 29.39 19.15 -13.15
N ASN A 26 29.74 18.21 -14.04
CA ASN A 26 31.00 18.17 -14.77
C ASN A 26 32.26 18.31 -13.88
N VAL A 27 32.19 17.79 -12.65
CA VAL A 27 33.30 17.83 -11.69
C VAL A 27 34.46 16.94 -12.14
N LEU A 28 34.15 15.86 -12.87
CA LEU A 28 35.10 14.90 -13.41
C LEU A 28 35.27 15.12 -14.91
N SER A 29 36.51 15.03 -15.40
CA SER A 29 36.85 15.18 -16.82
C SER A 29 37.80 14.08 -17.28
N GLN A 30 37.72 13.73 -18.56
CA GLN A 30 38.61 12.76 -19.21
C GLN A 30 38.97 13.28 -20.61
N LYS A 31 40.27 13.48 -20.86
CA LYS A 31 40.76 14.09 -22.12
C LYS A 31 40.48 13.25 -23.36
N SER A 32 40.59 11.93 -23.25
CA SER A 32 40.33 10.99 -24.34
C SER A 32 39.99 9.61 -23.79
N LYS A 33 39.46 8.72 -24.64
CA LYS A 33 39.10 7.35 -24.24
C LYS A 33 40.35 6.65 -23.68
N LYS A 34 40.23 6.06 -22.48
CA LYS A 34 41.34 5.46 -21.69
C LYS A 34 42.36 6.44 -21.07
N ALA A 35 42.22 7.76 -21.22
CA ALA A 35 43.04 8.71 -20.47
C ALA A 35 42.67 8.74 -18.99
N ASP A 36 43.55 9.28 -18.15
CA ASP A 36 43.27 9.44 -16.72
C ASP A 36 42.09 10.37 -16.48
N ILE A 37 41.29 10.02 -15.48
CA ILE A 37 40.15 10.80 -15.04
C ILE A 37 40.65 11.83 -14.04
N ARG A 38 40.39 13.11 -14.31
CA ARG A 38 40.83 14.22 -13.48
C ARG A 38 39.64 14.91 -12.83
N ILE A 39 39.87 15.46 -11.65
CA ILE A 39 38.92 16.33 -10.95
C ILE A 39 39.22 17.76 -11.41
N TRP A 40 38.22 18.42 -11.98
CA TRP A 40 38.36 19.78 -12.51
C TRP A 40 37.77 20.82 -11.56
N ASN A 41 36.48 20.69 -11.22
CA ASN A 41 35.73 21.73 -10.50
C ASN A 41 35.11 21.20 -9.21
N ILE A 42 35.95 20.87 -8.23
CA ILE A 42 35.51 20.22 -6.99
C ILE A 42 34.54 21.08 -6.16
N THR A 43 34.58 22.41 -6.32
CA THR A 43 33.68 23.35 -5.65
C THR A 43 32.22 23.18 -6.08
N GLN A 44 31.97 22.65 -7.29
CA GLN A 44 30.62 22.33 -7.78
C GLN A 44 30.14 20.93 -7.33
N CYS A 45 30.95 20.19 -6.57
CA CYS A 45 30.54 18.89 -6.04
C CYS A 45 29.53 19.06 -4.90
N ASP A 46 28.31 18.61 -5.17
CA ASP A 46 27.20 18.55 -4.22
C ASP A 46 27.18 17.25 -3.40
N SER A 47 28.21 16.40 -3.55
CA SER A 47 28.30 15.11 -2.87
C SER A 47 27.10 14.18 -3.17
N CYS A 48 26.56 14.19 -4.39
CA CYS A 48 25.43 13.32 -4.77
C CYS A 48 25.75 11.82 -4.92
N GLY A 49 27.04 11.43 -4.96
CA GLY A 49 27.48 10.02 -5.02
C GLY A 49 27.24 9.30 -6.36
N ALA A 50 26.78 10.00 -7.41
CA ALA A 50 26.52 9.41 -8.72
C ALA A 50 27.75 8.71 -9.32
N CYS A 51 28.92 9.36 -9.24
CA CYS A 51 30.18 8.82 -9.76
C CYS A 51 30.59 7.50 -9.08
N ILE A 52 30.39 7.38 -7.77
CA ILE A 52 30.69 6.17 -7.00
C ILE A 52 29.73 5.05 -7.44
N LYS A 53 28.43 5.36 -7.57
CA LYS A 53 27.39 4.38 -7.93
C LYS A 53 27.59 3.75 -9.30
N VAL A 54 28.11 4.49 -10.29
CA VAL A 54 28.35 3.94 -11.64
C VAL A 54 29.68 3.18 -11.76
N CYS A 55 30.58 3.33 -10.79
CA CYS A 55 31.91 2.75 -10.84
C CYS A 55 31.88 1.26 -10.48
N ARG A 56 31.87 0.38 -11.49
CA ARG A 56 31.89 -1.07 -11.27
C ARG A 56 33.13 -1.58 -10.53
N ARG A 57 34.27 -0.88 -10.68
CA ARG A 57 35.54 -1.21 -10.03
C ARG A 57 35.71 -0.60 -8.64
N LYS A 58 34.72 0.20 -8.18
CA LYS A 58 34.75 0.92 -6.90
C LYS A 58 36.00 1.80 -6.70
N ALA A 59 36.57 2.31 -7.79
CA ALA A 59 37.79 3.12 -7.79
C ALA A 59 37.60 4.59 -7.34
N LEU A 60 36.45 4.95 -6.76
CA LEU A 60 36.06 6.33 -6.46
C LEU A 60 35.51 6.40 -5.04
N GLU A 61 36.05 7.30 -4.23
CA GLU A 61 35.55 7.61 -2.89
C GLU A 61 35.35 9.13 -2.72
N ILE A 62 34.38 9.52 -1.91
CA ILE A 62 34.14 10.93 -1.55
C ILE A 62 34.08 10.99 -0.03
N GLU A 63 35.00 11.75 0.57
CA GLU A 63 34.99 11.99 2.01
C GLU A 63 33.62 12.57 2.44
N GLY A 64 32.99 11.93 3.42
CA GLY A 64 31.66 12.29 3.93
C GLY A 64 30.46 11.63 3.22
N ILE A 65 30.67 10.92 2.10
CA ILE A 65 29.62 10.07 1.50
C ILE A 65 29.92 8.61 1.85
N SER A 66 29.30 8.11 2.92
CA SER A 66 29.07 6.68 2.99
C SER A 66 28.03 6.34 1.91
N LEU A 67 28.38 5.53 0.92
CA LEU A 67 27.37 4.78 0.15
C LEU A 67 26.76 3.75 1.10
N SER A 68 26.01 4.23 2.09
CA SER A 68 25.27 3.40 3.01
C SER A 68 24.24 2.64 2.19
N LYS A 69 24.52 1.36 1.94
CA LYS A 69 23.48 0.39 1.62
C LYS A 69 22.42 0.60 2.69
N LYS A 70 21.21 1.05 2.31
CA LYS A 70 20.14 1.37 3.27
C LYS A 70 20.14 0.28 4.34
N PRO A 71 20.11 0.63 5.64
CA PRO A 71 20.18 -0.36 6.70
C PRO A 71 19.10 -1.42 6.47
N PHE A 72 19.40 -2.66 6.86
CA PHE A 72 18.51 -3.79 6.60
C PHE A 72 17.06 -3.51 7.02
N SER A 73 16.86 -2.80 8.14
CA SER A 73 15.55 -2.34 8.63
C SER A 73 14.78 -1.48 7.61
N GLU A 74 15.44 -0.54 6.95
CA GLU A 74 14.82 0.32 5.93
C GLU A 74 14.48 -0.46 4.64
N GLN A 75 15.24 -1.51 4.34
CA GLN A 75 14.90 -2.42 3.24
C GLN A 75 13.66 -3.27 3.59
N VAL A 76 13.58 -3.77 4.82
CA VAL A 76 12.43 -4.54 5.32
C VAL A 76 11.16 -3.69 5.33
N LYS A 77 11.21 -2.48 5.91
CA LYS A 77 10.08 -1.53 5.92
C LYS A 77 9.56 -1.24 4.51
N ARG A 78 10.48 -0.96 3.57
CA ARG A 78 10.12 -0.64 2.19
C ARG A 78 9.51 -1.84 1.45
N LYS A 79 10.12 -3.02 1.58
CA LYS A 79 9.57 -4.25 0.97
C LYS A 79 8.22 -4.62 1.58
N GLY A 80 8.06 -4.45 2.89
CA GLY A 80 6.79 -4.64 3.59
C GLY A 80 5.70 -3.70 3.08
N LEU A 81 6.01 -2.42 2.89
CA LEU A 81 5.09 -1.45 2.28
C LEU A 81 4.74 -1.84 0.84
N ALA A 82 5.74 -2.17 0.02
CA ALA A 82 5.54 -2.57 -1.38
C ALA A 82 4.60 -3.77 -1.50
N PHE A 83 4.88 -4.80 -0.69
CA PHE A 83 4.08 -6.01 -0.61
C PHE A 83 2.66 -5.72 -0.14
N SER A 84 2.50 -4.89 0.89
CA SER A 84 1.19 -4.52 1.43
C SER A 84 0.33 -3.81 0.38
N LEU A 85 0.90 -2.81 -0.31
CA LEU A 85 0.20 -2.03 -1.36
C LEU A 85 -0.28 -2.86 -2.56
N ILE A 86 0.30 -4.05 -2.76
CA ILE A 86 -0.10 -4.97 -3.83
C ILE A 86 -1.05 -6.04 -3.29
N LEU A 87 -0.77 -6.57 -2.10
CA LEU A 87 -1.51 -7.69 -1.58
C LEU A 87 -2.90 -7.30 -1.07
N PHE A 88 -3.05 -6.18 -0.36
CA PHE A 88 -4.37 -5.84 0.20
C PHE A 88 -5.46 -5.64 -0.87
N PRO A 89 -5.24 -4.93 -1.99
CA PRO A 89 -6.27 -4.78 -3.02
C PRO A 89 -6.61 -6.12 -3.68
N MET A 90 -5.61 -7.00 -3.86
CA MET A 90 -5.82 -8.36 -4.38
C MET A 90 -6.66 -9.20 -3.43
N MET A 91 -6.41 -9.12 -2.12
CA MET A 91 -7.18 -9.86 -1.11
C MET A 91 -8.63 -9.35 -1.06
N LEU A 92 -8.85 -8.03 -1.12
CA LEU A 92 -10.20 -7.48 -1.19
C LEU A 92 -10.92 -7.94 -2.46
N LEU A 93 -10.27 -7.86 -3.63
CA LEU A 93 -10.82 -8.35 -4.88
C LEU A 93 -11.18 -9.85 -4.82
N ALA A 94 -10.28 -10.68 -4.29
CA ALA A 94 -10.53 -12.10 -4.10
C ALA A 94 -11.75 -12.33 -3.18
N GLY A 95 -11.83 -11.60 -2.08
CA GLY A 95 -12.98 -11.67 -1.16
C GLY A 95 -14.30 -11.37 -1.84
N PHE A 96 -14.39 -10.30 -2.64
CA PHE A 96 -15.61 -9.98 -3.38
C PHE A 96 -15.94 -11.01 -4.47
N LEU A 97 -14.94 -11.50 -5.22
CA LEU A 97 -15.15 -12.51 -6.26
C LEU A 97 -15.62 -13.87 -5.72
N MET A 98 -15.45 -14.13 -4.43
CA MET A 98 -15.94 -15.35 -3.77
C MET A 98 -17.43 -15.30 -3.42
N HIS A 99 -18.12 -14.18 -3.64
CA HIS A 99 -19.57 -14.17 -3.52
C HIS A 99 -20.24 -14.89 -4.70
N PRO A 100 -21.09 -15.92 -4.44
CA PRO A 100 -21.83 -16.59 -5.49
C PRO A 100 -22.88 -15.64 -6.09
N HIS A 101 -23.05 -15.67 -7.40
CA HIS A 101 -24.04 -14.84 -8.12
C HIS A 101 -23.89 -13.32 -7.89
N LEU A 102 -22.71 -12.76 -8.20
CA LEU A 102 -22.38 -11.31 -8.14
C LEU A 102 -23.41 -10.35 -8.78
N GLU A 103 -24.29 -10.87 -9.64
CA GLU A 103 -25.34 -10.13 -10.34
C GLU A 103 -26.65 -10.03 -9.53
N GLN A 104 -26.83 -10.89 -8.50
CA GLN A 104 -28.03 -10.92 -7.67
C GLN A 104 -27.94 -9.90 -6.55
N MET A 105 -28.56 -8.76 -6.79
CA MET A 105 -28.67 -7.59 -5.91
C MET A 105 -29.59 -7.83 -4.71
N LYS A 106 -29.31 -8.83 -3.87
CA LYS A 106 -30.12 -9.09 -2.66
C LYS A 106 -29.53 -8.38 -1.44
N MET A 107 -30.14 -7.29 -1.02
CA MET A 107 -29.82 -6.67 0.27
C MET A 107 -30.19 -7.58 1.44
N ILE A 108 -29.43 -7.50 2.55
CA ILE A 108 -29.69 -8.26 3.78
C ILE A 108 -30.54 -7.39 4.71
N PHE A 109 -31.83 -7.71 4.85
CA PHE A 109 -32.72 -7.01 5.78
C PHE A 109 -33.24 -7.90 6.90
N THR A 110 -33.23 -9.21 6.67
CA THR A 110 -33.77 -10.20 7.60
C THR A 110 -32.71 -11.21 8.04
N ALA A 111 -32.93 -11.85 9.18
CA ALA A 111 -32.14 -12.98 9.64
C ALA A 111 -32.11 -14.11 8.60
N GLN A 112 -33.23 -14.33 7.91
CA GLN A 112 -33.34 -15.31 6.84
C GLN A 112 -32.43 -14.96 5.65
N ASP A 113 -32.39 -13.69 5.21
CA ASP A 113 -31.48 -13.25 4.15
C ASP A 113 -30.01 -13.51 4.52
N LEU A 114 -29.67 -13.31 5.81
CA LEU A 114 -28.33 -13.59 6.30
C LEU A 114 -28.03 -15.09 6.28
N VAL A 115 -28.94 -15.91 6.82
CA VAL A 115 -28.81 -17.38 6.86
C VAL A 115 -28.68 -17.98 5.46
N GLU A 116 -29.50 -17.55 4.50
CA GLU A 116 -29.41 -17.98 3.09
C GLU A 116 -28.01 -17.72 2.49
N ARG A 117 -27.31 -16.69 2.96
CA ARG A 117 -25.99 -16.32 2.44
C ARG A 117 -24.85 -17.12 3.05
N PHE A 118 -24.88 -17.40 4.37
CA PHE A 118 -23.74 -18.01 5.06
C PHE A 118 -23.91 -19.50 5.40
N HIS A 119 -25.14 -19.97 5.66
CA HIS A 119 -25.36 -21.34 6.15
C HIS A 119 -24.91 -22.36 5.11
N TYR A 120 -24.03 -23.29 5.51
CA TYR A 120 -23.35 -24.24 4.61
C TYR A 120 -22.60 -23.60 3.41
N ASN A 121 -22.25 -22.32 3.47
CA ASN A 121 -21.58 -21.60 2.39
C ASN A 121 -20.11 -21.31 2.72
N SER A 122 -19.23 -22.25 2.40
CA SER A 122 -17.79 -22.10 2.65
C SER A 122 -17.15 -20.93 1.88
N TYR A 123 -17.66 -20.57 0.71
CA TYR A 123 -17.13 -19.44 -0.07
C TYR A 123 -17.38 -18.10 0.65
N TYR A 124 -18.56 -17.93 1.25
CA TYR A 124 -18.88 -16.76 2.05
C TYR A 124 -17.89 -16.60 3.21
N HIS A 125 -17.67 -17.67 3.98
CA HIS A 125 -16.75 -17.66 5.12
C HIS A 125 -15.29 -17.41 4.72
N ILE A 126 -14.78 -18.10 3.69
CA ILE A 126 -13.40 -17.93 3.25
C ILE A 126 -13.20 -16.52 2.65
N GLY A 127 -14.14 -16.01 1.87
CA GLY A 127 -14.08 -14.67 1.30
C GLY A 127 -13.99 -13.59 2.39
N HIS A 128 -14.85 -13.67 3.40
CA HIS A 128 -14.83 -12.73 4.53
C HIS A 128 -13.56 -12.86 5.38
N LEU A 129 -13.04 -14.08 5.54
CA LEU A 129 -11.78 -14.33 6.23
C LEU A 129 -10.59 -13.68 5.48
N ILE A 130 -10.55 -13.78 4.15
CA ILE A 130 -9.54 -13.11 3.33
C ILE A 130 -9.63 -11.59 3.50
N VAL A 131 -10.84 -11.02 3.49
CA VAL A 131 -11.03 -9.56 3.73
C VAL A 131 -10.53 -9.18 5.12
N MET A 132 -10.83 -9.96 6.15
CA MET A 132 -10.33 -9.72 7.51
C MET A 132 -8.79 -9.76 7.56
N PHE A 133 -8.15 -10.74 6.95
CA PHE A 133 -6.68 -10.84 6.87
C PHE A 133 -6.03 -9.77 5.99
N SER A 134 -6.79 -9.03 5.19
CA SER A 134 -6.27 -7.88 4.44
C SER A 134 -5.97 -6.67 5.34
N VAL A 135 -6.61 -6.59 6.52
CA VAL A 135 -6.55 -5.42 7.43
C VAL A 135 -5.13 -5.05 7.87
N PRO A 136 -4.25 -5.97 8.29
CA PRO A 136 -2.86 -5.62 8.61
C PRO A 136 -2.10 -4.98 7.44
N PHE A 137 -2.34 -5.46 6.21
CA PHE A 137 -1.72 -4.89 5.01
C PHE A 137 -2.29 -3.50 4.67
N ILE A 138 -3.57 -3.28 4.92
CA ILE A 138 -4.18 -1.94 4.83
C ILE A 138 -3.51 -0.99 5.82
N MET A 139 -3.36 -1.38 7.09
CA MET A 139 -2.72 -0.54 8.11
C MET A 139 -1.27 -0.19 7.76
N VAL A 140 -0.47 -1.17 7.33
CA VAL A 140 0.91 -0.93 6.86
C VAL A 140 0.93 0.02 5.67
N SER A 141 -0.03 -0.11 4.75
CA SER A 141 -0.14 0.78 3.59
C SER A 141 -0.49 2.21 3.99
N MET A 142 -1.44 2.41 4.91
CA MET A 142 -1.82 3.73 5.43
C MET A 142 -0.64 4.43 6.12
N ILE A 143 0.06 3.72 7.00
CA ILE A 143 1.22 4.25 7.72
C ILE A 143 2.37 4.53 6.75
N GLY A 144 2.61 3.64 5.78
CA GLY A 144 3.66 3.83 4.78
C GLY A 144 3.40 5.00 3.83
N ILE A 145 2.15 5.21 3.41
CA ILE A 145 1.77 6.39 2.61
C ILE A 145 1.95 7.67 3.44
N MET A 146 1.51 7.69 4.70
CA MET A 146 1.73 8.82 5.61
C MET A 146 3.21 9.17 5.71
N ASN A 147 4.09 8.17 5.91
CA ASN A 147 5.53 8.40 6.02
C ASN A 147 6.18 8.90 4.72
N ASN A 148 5.56 8.67 3.57
CA ASN A 148 6.05 9.15 2.27
C ASN A 148 5.55 10.57 1.92
N LEU A 149 4.55 11.10 2.62
CA LEU A 149 4.01 12.43 2.42
C LEU A 149 4.68 13.42 3.40
N GLN A 150 5.65 14.18 2.91
CA GLN A 150 6.52 15.02 3.77
C GLN A 150 6.35 16.51 3.54
N SER A 151 5.75 16.93 2.41
CA SER A 151 5.63 18.34 2.04
C SER A 151 4.18 18.82 2.10
N SER A 152 3.61 19.27 0.97
CA SER A 152 2.22 19.75 0.89
C SER A 152 1.18 18.66 1.22
N GLY A 153 1.58 17.38 1.13
CA GLY A 153 0.76 16.23 1.47
C GLY A 153 0.81 15.81 2.94
N LYS A 154 1.67 16.38 3.79
CA LYS A 154 1.91 15.89 5.16
C LYS A 154 0.64 15.82 6.01
N LEU A 155 -0.16 16.88 6.00
CA LEU A 155 -1.41 16.96 6.77
C LEU A 155 -2.46 15.94 6.27
N TRP A 156 -2.51 15.75 4.95
CA TRP A 156 -3.36 14.76 4.29
C TRP A 156 -2.94 13.33 4.66
N GLY A 157 -1.64 13.07 4.66
CA GLY A 157 -1.06 11.79 5.10
C GLY A 157 -1.42 11.46 6.55
N PHE A 158 -1.24 12.43 7.45
CA PHE A 158 -1.49 12.27 8.89
C PHE A 158 -2.97 12.00 9.21
N TRP A 159 -3.87 12.90 8.84
CA TRP A 159 -5.30 12.72 9.15
C TRP A 159 -5.91 11.56 8.38
N GLY A 160 -5.51 11.36 7.12
CA GLY A 160 -5.93 10.20 6.36
C GLY A 160 -5.47 8.88 6.98
N CYS A 161 -4.28 8.85 7.61
CA CYS A 161 -3.79 7.67 8.33
C CYS A 161 -4.58 7.41 9.60
N ILE A 162 -4.83 8.43 10.44
CA ILE A 162 -5.60 8.26 11.69
C ILE A 162 -6.99 7.71 11.37
N ILE A 163 -7.70 8.38 10.46
CA ILE A 163 -9.07 8.02 10.07
C ILE A 163 -9.07 6.63 9.41
N GLY A 164 -8.14 6.38 8.49
CA GLY A 164 -8.06 5.14 7.73
C GLY A 164 -7.65 3.92 8.57
N VAL A 165 -6.70 4.06 9.50
CA VAL A 165 -6.30 2.97 10.42
C VAL A 165 -7.42 2.63 11.38
N PHE A 166 -8.12 3.64 11.90
CA PHE A 166 -9.29 3.40 12.74
C PHE A 166 -10.39 2.70 11.93
N GLY A 167 -10.67 3.14 10.70
CA GLY A 167 -11.58 2.44 9.80
C GLY A 167 -11.16 1.00 9.46
N ALA A 168 -9.86 0.75 9.27
CA ALA A 168 -9.33 -0.59 9.04
C ALA A 168 -9.54 -1.51 10.25
N PHE A 169 -9.41 -0.98 11.47
CA PHE A 169 -9.76 -1.68 12.69
C PHE A 169 -11.26 -2.01 12.73
N ILE A 170 -12.13 -1.06 12.37
CA ILE A 170 -13.59 -1.31 12.28
C ILE A 170 -13.92 -2.38 11.23
N LEU A 171 -13.20 -2.42 10.10
CA LEU A 171 -13.35 -3.51 9.11
C LEU A 171 -13.04 -4.89 9.71
N ALA A 172 -11.98 -5.00 10.54
CA ALA A 172 -11.68 -6.26 11.24
C ALA A 172 -12.77 -6.64 12.25
N VAL A 173 -13.35 -5.66 12.96
CA VAL A 173 -14.46 -5.89 13.90
C VAL A 173 -15.72 -6.36 13.15
N ASP A 174 -16.08 -5.70 12.05
CA ASP A 174 -17.22 -6.04 11.20
C ASP A 174 -17.09 -7.48 10.67
N LYS A 175 -15.94 -7.82 10.09
CA LYS A 175 -15.69 -9.17 9.58
C LYS A 175 -15.52 -10.19 10.70
N GLY A 176 -15.01 -9.81 11.88
CA GLY A 176 -15.01 -10.69 13.05
C GLY A 176 -16.43 -11.11 13.45
N ALA A 177 -17.36 -10.16 13.51
CA ALA A 177 -18.75 -10.42 13.84
C ALA A 177 -19.50 -11.18 12.74
N LEU A 178 -19.32 -10.81 11.47
CA LEU A 178 -20.05 -11.41 10.34
C LEU A 178 -19.37 -12.67 9.75
N CYS A 179 -18.14 -12.99 10.14
CA CYS A 179 -17.42 -14.18 9.65
C CYS A 179 -17.18 -15.20 10.76
N LEU A 180 -16.46 -14.83 11.82
CA LEU A 180 -16.00 -15.78 12.83
C LEU A 180 -17.15 -16.28 13.70
N VAL A 181 -18.05 -15.38 14.09
CA VAL A 181 -19.23 -15.75 14.88
C VAL A 181 -20.21 -16.57 14.04
N LEU A 182 -20.49 -16.16 12.80
CA LEU A 182 -21.40 -16.91 11.93
C LEU A 182 -20.86 -18.29 11.55
N SER A 183 -19.56 -18.41 11.25
CA SER A 183 -18.92 -19.72 11.01
C SER A 183 -18.93 -20.63 12.24
N ALA A 184 -18.89 -20.08 13.45
CA ALA A 184 -19.07 -20.88 14.66
C ALA A 184 -20.50 -21.41 14.78
N PHE A 185 -21.51 -20.59 14.47
CA PHE A 185 -22.91 -21.03 14.45
C PHE A 185 -23.18 -22.10 13.38
N ASP A 186 -22.50 -22.04 12.24
CA ASP A 186 -22.59 -23.02 11.15
C ASP A 186 -22.09 -24.44 11.57
N THR A 187 -21.40 -24.55 12.71
CA THR A 187 -20.97 -25.86 13.26
C THR A 187 -22.04 -26.58 14.09
N LEU A 188 -23.15 -25.91 14.39
CA LEU A 188 -24.21 -26.48 15.21
C LEU A 188 -24.99 -27.55 14.43
N PRO A 189 -25.53 -28.58 15.13
CA PRO A 189 -26.53 -29.45 14.53
C PRO A 189 -27.73 -28.65 14.01
N GLU A 190 -28.30 -29.05 12.88
CA GLU A 190 -29.39 -28.32 12.21
C GLU A 190 -30.57 -27.99 13.13
N ALA A 191 -30.94 -28.92 14.02
CA ALA A 191 -32.03 -28.74 14.98
C ALA A 191 -31.77 -27.60 15.98
N ASP A 192 -30.51 -27.32 16.32
CA ASP A 192 -30.14 -26.21 17.20
C ASP A 192 -29.88 -24.92 16.41
N PHE A 193 -29.34 -25.03 15.20
CA PHE A 193 -29.19 -23.88 14.30
C PHE A 193 -30.53 -23.20 14.00
N ILE A 194 -31.58 -23.96 13.69
CA ILE A 194 -32.92 -23.43 13.43
C ILE A 194 -33.47 -22.62 14.62
N LYS A 195 -33.15 -23.04 15.86
CA LYS A 195 -33.60 -22.33 17.07
C LYS A 195 -32.91 -20.97 17.22
N ILE A 196 -31.65 -20.86 16.79
CA ILE A 196 -30.88 -19.62 16.93
C ILE A 196 -31.07 -18.65 15.75
N SER A 197 -31.42 -19.18 14.57
CA SER A 197 -31.54 -18.42 13.31
C SER A 197 -32.36 -17.13 13.44
N PRO A 198 -33.56 -17.10 14.05
CA PRO A 198 -34.33 -15.86 14.22
C PRO A 198 -33.61 -14.77 15.04
N PHE A 199 -32.76 -15.17 15.99
CA PHE A 199 -32.01 -14.23 16.81
C PHE A 199 -30.84 -13.58 16.06
N LEU A 200 -30.44 -14.10 14.90
CA LEU A 200 -29.44 -13.45 14.05
C LEU A 200 -29.91 -12.09 13.51
N GLN A 201 -31.21 -11.77 13.63
CA GLN A 201 -31.73 -10.44 13.32
C GLN A 201 -31.00 -9.35 14.13
N VAL A 202 -30.59 -9.63 15.37
CA VAL A 202 -29.86 -8.63 16.17
C VAL A 202 -28.48 -8.30 15.59
N ILE A 203 -27.88 -9.23 14.84
CA ILE A 203 -26.62 -9.03 14.10
C ILE A 203 -26.90 -8.21 12.83
N VAL A 204 -27.96 -8.55 12.08
CA VAL A 204 -28.41 -7.81 10.89
C VAL A 204 -28.70 -6.35 11.25
N ASP A 205 -29.41 -6.12 12.36
CA ASP A 205 -29.78 -4.79 12.86
C ASP A 205 -28.59 -4.03 13.50
N LYS A 206 -27.41 -4.66 13.61
CA LYS A 206 -26.24 -4.12 14.32
C LYS A 206 -26.59 -3.63 15.73
N ALA A 207 -27.40 -4.39 16.46
CA ALA A 207 -27.88 -4.02 17.78
C ALA A 207 -26.74 -3.92 18.83
N GLY A 208 -27.00 -3.20 19.93
CA GLY A 208 -26.01 -3.03 21.00
C GLY A 208 -24.75 -2.29 20.55
N LEU A 209 -23.58 -2.85 20.88
CA LEU A 209 -22.27 -2.28 20.52
C LEU A 209 -21.84 -2.56 19.08
N LEU A 210 -22.56 -3.43 18.35
CA LEU A 210 -22.31 -3.65 16.91
C LEU A 210 -22.55 -2.39 16.08
N LYS A 211 -23.25 -1.38 16.64
CA LYS A 211 -23.34 -0.03 16.09
C LYS A 211 -21.98 0.59 15.77
N VAL A 212 -20.90 0.15 16.41
CA VAL A 212 -19.54 0.62 16.06
C VAL A 212 -19.18 0.34 14.60
N CYS A 213 -19.77 -0.69 13.97
CA CYS A 213 -19.58 -1.01 12.56
C CYS A 213 -20.17 0.05 11.61
N TYR A 214 -21.01 0.98 12.08
CA TYR A 214 -21.41 2.16 11.28
C TYR A 214 -20.24 3.10 10.99
N LEU A 215 -19.11 2.96 11.69
CA LEU A 215 -17.89 3.73 11.45
C LEU A 215 -17.02 3.12 10.33
N LEU A 216 -17.46 2.03 9.68
CA LEU A 216 -16.74 1.41 8.55
C LEU A 216 -16.36 2.40 7.42
N PRO A 217 -17.20 3.38 7.04
CA PRO A 217 -16.85 4.37 6.01
C PRO A 217 -15.60 5.21 6.32
N LEU A 218 -15.12 5.23 7.58
CA LEU A 218 -13.86 5.89 7.92
C LEU A 218 -12.68 5.30 7.14
N LEU A 219 -12.70 4.00 6.79
CA LEU A 219 -11.65 3.39 6.00
C LEU A 219 -11.49 4.04 4.61
N PRO A 220 -12.52 4.02 3.73
CA PRO A 220 -12.42 4.69 2.43
C PRO A 220 -12.23 6.20 2.56
N ILE A 221 -12.81 6.86 3.57
CA ILE A 221 -12.59 8.30 3.79
C ILE A 221 -11.11 8.59 4.05
N GLY A 222 -10.47 7.87 4.98
CA GLY A 222 -9.05 8.04 5.28
C GLY A 222 -8.16 7.77 4.08
N ALA A 223 -8.47 6.72 3.32
CA ALA A 223 -7.77 6.36 2.10
C ALA A 223 -7.90 7.43 0.99
N VAL A 224 -9.09 8.02 0.81
CA VAL A 224 -9.34 9.11 -0.13
C VAL A 224 -8.54 10.36 0.26
N ILE A 225 -8.51 10.72 1.55
CA ILE A 225 -7.69 11.84 2.05
C ILE A 225 -6.22 11.62 1.71
N GLN A 226 -5.67 10.42 1.97
CA GLN A 226 -4.29 10.10 1.59
C GLN A 226 -4.08 10.12 0.08
N GLY A 227 -5.07 9.68 -0.70
CA GLY A 227 -5.04 9.76 -2.16
C GLY A 227 -4.94 11.18 -2.70
N ILE A 228 -5.68 12.11 -2.11
CA ILE A 228 -5.58 13.54 -2.42
C ILE A 228 -4.17 14.06 -2.07
N GLY A 229 -3.61 13.64 -0.92
CA GLY A 229 -2.23 13.94 -0.53
C GLY A 229 -1.20 13.48 -1.56
N LEU A 230 -1.32 12.24 -2.05
CA LEU A 230 -0.43 11.66 -3.07
C LEU A 230 -0.49 12.42 -4.41
N ILE A 231 -1.69 12.89 -4.80
CA ILE A 231 -1.87 13.73 -6.01
C ILE A 231 -1.24 15.11 -5.80
N LYS A 232 -1.48 15.75 -4.64
CA LYS A 232 -0.95 17.09 -4.31
C LYS A 232 0.58 17.12 -4.29
N GLU A 233 1.21 16.09 -3.74
CA GLU A 233 2.67 15.97 -3.68
C GLU A 233 3.27 15.41 -4.98
N LYS A 234 2.45 15.17 -6.02
CA LYS A 234 2.86 14.62 -7.31
C LYS A 234 3.61 13.28 -7.20
N ARG A 235 3.34 12.51 -6.13
CA ARG A 235 3.89 11.15 -5.94
C ARG A 235 3.29 10.15 -6.91
N ILE A 236 2.05 10.41 -7.36
CA ILE A 236 1.35 9.60 -8.36
C ILE A 236 0.82 10.48 -9.50
N LYS A 237 0.56 9.88 -10.67
CA LYS A 237 -0.09 10.58 -11.78
C LYS A 237 -1.54 10.90 -11.39
N ARG A 238 -2.09 12.02 -11.88
CA ARG A 238 -3.46 12.44 -11.56
C ARG A 238 -4.51 11.37 -11.89
N TRP A 239 -4.43 10.76 -13.08
CA TRP A 239 -5.35 9.69 -13.48
C TRP A 239 -5.29 8.48 -12.54
N GLN A 240 -4.08 8.09 -12.08
CA GLN A 240 -3.90 6.99 -11.13
C GLN A 240 -4.56 7.30 -9.79
N GLY A 241 -4.40 8.54 -9.31
CA GLY A 241 -5.07 8.99 -8.09
C GLY A 241 -6.59 9.06 -8.23
N ILE A 242 -7.11 9.46 -9.40
CA ILE A 242 -8.55 9.46 -9.68
C ILE A 242 -9.11 8.04 -9.66
N LEU A 243 -8.45 7.07 -10.31
CA LEU A 243 -8.89 5.67 -10.28
C LEU A 243 -8.90 5.10 -8.87
N MET A 244 -7.87 5.41 -8.07
CA MET A 244 -7.79 5.00 -6.67
C MET A 244 -8.96 5.56 -5.84
N ILE A 245 -9.25 6.86 -5.97
CA ILE A 245 -10.35 7.53 -5.26
C ILE A 245 -11.71 7.00 -5.74
N ALA A 246 -11.91 6.85 -7.05
CA ALA A 246 -13.13 6.30 -7.62
C ALA A 246 -13.38 4.89 -7.11
N GLY A 247 -12.36 4.02 -7.11
CA GLY A 247 -12.45 2.68 -6.56
C GLY A 247 -12.89 2.68 -5.08
N LEU A 248 -12.26 3.51 -4.25
CA LEU A 248 -12.60 3.64 -2.83
C LEU A 248 -14.03 4.15 -2.58
N LEU A 249 -14.55 5.03 -3.44
CA LEU A 249 -15.94 5.52 -3.35
C LEU A 249 -16.94 4.43 -3.70
N LEU A 250 -16.65 3.59 -4.70
CA LEU A 250 -17.50 2.46 -5.07
C LEU A 250 -17.59 1.41 -3.96
N LEU A 251 -16.54 1.23 -3.15
CA LEU A 251 -16.56 0.34 -1.98
C LEU A 251 -17.55 0.79 -0.90
N ASN A 252 -17.95 2.07 -0.89
CA ASN A 252 -18.90 2.58 0.10
C ASN A 252 -20.36 2.25 -0.25
N ASN A 253 -20.60 1.57 -1.37
CA ASN A 253 -21.91 1.04 -1.76
C ASN A 253 -21.85 -0.50 -1.77
N PRO A 254 -21.70 -1.15 -0.60
CA PRO A 254 -21.45 -2.58 -0.48
C PRO A 254 -22.65 -3.44 -0.88
N ASP A 255 -23.84 -2.85 -0.97
CA ASP A 255 -25.09 -3.53 -1.29
C ASP A 255 -25.10 -4.09 -2.73
N ILE A 256 -24.13 -3.66 -3.54
CA ILE A 256 -23.94 -4.08 -4.92
C ILE A 256 -22.55 -4.69 -5.06
N GLU A 257 -22.48 -6.01 -4.92
CA GLU A 257 -21.22 -6.78 -4.95
C GLU A 257 -20.46 -6.57 -6.27
N LEU A 258 -21.16 -6.41 -7.39
CA LEU A 258 -20.56 -6.06 -8.68
C LEU A 258 -19.85 -4.69 -8.66
N ILE A 259 -20.45 -3.68 -8.03
CA ILE A 259 -19.88 -2.33 -7.92
C ILE A 259 -18.64 -2.36 -7.01
N SER A 260 -18.72 -3.11 -5.91
CA SER A 260 -17.58 -3.29 -5.01
C SER A 260 -16.42 -4.06 -5.67
N THR A 261 -16.74 -5.04 -6.53
CA THR A 261 -15.76 -5.76 -7.35
C THR A 261 -15.07 -4.82 -8.35
N ILE A 262 -15.83 -3.99 -9.07
CA ILE A 262 -15.27 -2.96 -9.96
C ILE A 262 -14.42 -1.97 -9.15
N GLY A 263 -14.88 -1.56 -7.97
CA GLY A 263 -14.17 -0.65 -7.08
C GLY A 263 -12.80 -1.21 -6.67
N THR A 264 -12.73 -2.48 -6.28
CA THR A 264 -11.46 -3.12 -5.91
C THR A 264 -10.53 -3.32 -7.11
N LEU A 265 -11.05 -3.58 -8.32
CA LEU A 265 -10.24 -3.58 -9.55
C LEU A 265 -9.61 -2.20 -9.81
N LEU A 266 -10.38 -1.12 -9.67
CA LEU A 266 -9.86 0.24 -9.79
C LEU A 266 -8.79 0.55 -8.72
N MET A 267 -8.99 0.07 -7.50
CA MET A 267 -7.98 0.16 -6.44
C MET A 267 -6.69 -0.58 -6.80
N CYS A 268 -6.75 -1.77 -7.44
CA CYS A 268 -5.55 -2.46 -7.93
C CYS A 268 -4.76 -1.57 -8.91
N PHE A 269 -5.42 -0.96 -9.89
CA PHE A 269 -4.77 -0.02 -10.82
C PHE A 269 -4.23 1.24 -10.12
N GLY A 270 -4.87 1.68 -9.03
CA GLY A 270 -4.44 2.79 -8.20
C GLY A 270 -3.20 2.47 -7.36
N TYR A 271 -3.18 1.36 -6.62
CA TYR A 271 -2.16 1.05 -5.63
C TYR A 271 -0.97 0.26 -6.17
N PHE A 272 -1.15 -0.64 -7.15
CA PHE A 272 -0.05 -1.48 -7.67
C PHE A 272 1.13 -0.68 -8.21
N PRO A 273 0.93 0.39 -9.01
CA PRO A 273 2.08 1.16 -9.50
C PRO A 273 2.82 1.90 -8.38
N ILE A 274 2.18 2.13 -7.21
CA ILE A 274 2.85 2.65 -6.02
C ILE A 274 3.71 1.55 -5.39
N GLY A 275 3.14 0.36 -5.20
CA GLY A 275 3.86 -0.82 -4.67
C GLY A 275 5.06 -1.23 -5.53
N ILE A 276 4.92 -1.26 -6.85
CA ILE A 276 6.02 -1.59 -7.78
C ILE A 276 7.15 -0.55 -7.69
N ARG A 277 6.83 0.76 -7.62
CA ARG A 277 7.83 1.81 -7.41
C ARG A 277 8.54 1.69 -6.06
N ALA A 278 7.81 1.29 -5.02
CA ALA A 278 8.38 1.00 -3.71
C ALA A 278 9.40 -0.13 -3.76
N LEU A 279 9.14 -1.17 -4.55
CA LEU A 279 10.06 -2.30 -4.73
C LEU A 279 11.36 -1.86 -5.43
N HIS A 280 11.24 -1.02 -6.46
CA HIS A 280 12.35 -0.61 -7.36
C HIS A 280 13.19 0.59 -6.89
N ASN A 281 13.05 1.07 -5.64
CA ASN A 281 13.78 2.23 -5.10
C ASN A 281 13.46 3.59 -5.78
N THR A 282 12.24 3.80 -6.26
CA THR A 282 11.89 5.01 -7.03
C THR A 282 10.72 5.84 -6.45
N LEU A 283 10.39 5.65 -5.17
CA LEU A 283 9.37 6.45 -4.45
C LEU A 283 9.90 7.79 -3.92
#